data_AF-A0A6I1JHT7-F1
#
_entry.id   AF-A0A6I1JHT7-F1
#
_cell.length_a   1.000
_cell.length_b   1.000
_cell.length_c   1.000
_cell.angle_alpha   90.00
_cell.angle_beta   90.00
_cell.angle_gamma   90.00
#
_symmetry.space_group_name_H-M   'P 1'
#
loop_
_entity.id
_entity.type
_entity.pdbx_description
1 polymer ?
#
loop_
_entity_poly.entity_id
_entity_poly.type
_entity_poly.pdbx_seq_one_letter_code
_entity_poly.pdbx_strand_id
1 'polypeptide(L)'
;ETLQRDPYAVYARHVLKLRALEALDQVPGAAERGPVIHDVLDAYTREASAGPVADPVGRLVALGQEQFAPYWDDPTVRAVWWPRFLRIAAWFAVADDERRQSFATAHAERSGHLEFDTPAGRTFRLTTKADRIDVTSDGRAEILDYKTGSPPSNPQVLSGLAPQLPLEAAVLKAGGFPKIGADLAVSALVYAKLGGRDPAGKLIPVDPKNRTLDELVDQTLAGLKALIATYEDERRGYLSWAMPQYVGGRSNEYAHLARVKEWSTGQGSGE
;
A
#
# COMPACT_ATOMS: atom_id res chain seq x y z
N GLU A 1 -7.06 -6.57 -0.18
CA GLU A 1 -8.09 -5.64 0.35
C GLU A 1 -9.43 -5.73 -0.37
N THR A 2 -9.51 -5.43 -1.68
CA THR A 2 -10.77 -5.43 -2.43
C THR A 2 -11.50 -6.78 -2.35
N LEU A 3 -10.79 -7.89 -2.51
CA LEU A 3 -11.38 -9.24 -2.39
C LEU A 3 -12.07 -9.48 -1.03
N GLN A 4 -11.61 -8.86 0.06
CA GLN A 4 -12.21 -9.02 1.38
C GLN A 4 -13.44 -8.12 1.57
N ARG A 5 -13.36 -6.87 1.07
CA ARG A 5 -14.41 -5.85 1.29
C ARG A 5 -15.53 -5.91 0.25
N ASP A 6 -15.16 -6.08 -1.01
CA ASP A 6 -16.06 -6.13 -2.16
C ASP A 6 -15.59 -7.19 -3.17
N PRO A 7 -15.79 -8.49 -2.84
CA PRO A 7 -15.46 -9.60 -3.74
C PRO A 7 -16.08 -9.44 -5.14
N TYR A 8 -17.28 -8.86 -5.22
CA TYR A 8 -17.94 -8.60 -6.50
C TYR A 8 -17.11 -7.72 -7.44
N ALA A 9 -16.42 -6.69 -6.92
CA ALA A 9 -15.55 -5.87 -7.76
C ALA A 9 -14.37 -6.67 -8.36
N VAL A 10 -13.84 -7.65 -7.61
CA VAL A 10 -12.81 -8.56 -8.15
C VAL A 10 -13.39 -9.44 -9.25
N TYR A 11 -14.58 -9.99 -9.03
CA TYR A 11 -15.27 -10.81 -10.03
C TYR A 11 -15.61 -10.02 -11.30
N ALA A 12 -16.22 -8.84 -11.16
CA ALA A 12 -16.58 -7.99 -12.28
C ALA A 12 -15.35 -7.58 -13.12
N ARG A 13 -14.26 -7.18 -12.46
CA ARG A 13 -13.04 -6.74 -13.15
C ARG A 13 -12.25 -7.89 -13.78
N HIS A 14 -12.05 -8.99 -13.06
CA HIS A 14 -11.10 -10.03 -13.46
C HIS A 14 -11.75 -11.24 -14.14
N VAL A 15 -13.01 -11.54 -13.81
CA VAL A 15 -13.75 -12.66 -14.41
C VAL A 15 -14.64 -12.18 -15.55
N LEU A 16 -15.50 -11.19 -15.29
CA LEU A 16 -16.36 -10.60 -16.34
C LEU A 16 -15.63 -9.63 -17.25
N LYS A 17 -14.41 -9.21 -16.88
CA LYS A 17 -13.56 -8.27 -17.65
C LYS A 17 -14.21 -6.91 -17.91
N LEU A 18 -15.07 -6.48 -16.99
CA LEU A 18 -15.68 -5.16 -17.04
C LEU A 18 -14.66 -4.12 -16.57
N ARG A 19 -14.60 -2.98 -17.26
CA ARG A 19 -13.77 -1.85 -16.88
C ARG A 19 -14.66 -0.63 -16.70
N ALA A 20 -14.51 0.06 -15.57
CA ALA A 20 -15.11 1.36 -15.41
C ALA A 20 -14.53 2.32 -16.46
N LEU A 21 -15.39 3.12 -17.08
CA LEU A 21 -14.94 4.22 -17.93
C LEU A 21 -14.43 5.36 -17.05
N GLU A 22 -13.36 6.01 -17.48
CA GLU A 22 -12.93 7.27 -16.86
C GLU A 22 -14.04 8.32 -17.02
N ALA A 23 -14.28 9.09 -15.96
CA ALA A 23 -15.25 10.16 -16.04
C ALA A 23 -14.68 11.27 -16.93
N LEU A 24 -15.52 11.83 -17.80
CA LEU A 24 -15.13 12.88 -18.74
C LEU A 24 -14.58 14.15 -18.02
N ASP A 25 -14.98 14.36 -16.77
CA ASP A 25 -14.61 15.50 -15.93
C ASP A 25 -13.74 15.09 -14.72
N GLN A 26 -12.89 14.06 -14.83
CA GLN A 26 -11.91 13.82 -13.76
C GLN A 26 -10.99 15.05 -13.66
N VAL A 27 -10.91 15.64 -12.47
CA VAL A 27 -9.87 16.63 -12.15
C VAL A 27 -8.53 15.90 -12.34
N PRO A 28 -7.76 16.21 -13.40
CA PRO A 28 -6.55 15.48 -13.69
C PRO A 28 -5.59 15.56 -12.50
N GLY A 29 -4.89 14.46 -12.20
CA GLY A 29 -3.69 14.49 -11.38
C GLY A 29 -3.87 14.10 -9.90
N ALA A 30 -5.07 14.17 -9.31
CA ALA A 30 -5.21 13.87 -7.87
C ALA A 30 -4.88 12.40 -7.52
N ALA A 31 -5.13 11.47 -8.46
CA ALA A 31 -4.76 10.06 -8.33
C ALA A 31 -3.25 9.86 -8.57
N GLU A 32 -2.64 10.71 -9.38
CA GLU A 32 -1.27 10.69 -9.86
C GLU A 32 -0.29 11.28 -8.83
N ARG A 33 -0.77 12.13 -7.91
CA ARG A 33 0.05 12.68 -6.81
C ARG A 33 0.76 11.60 -6.00
N GLY A 34 0.07 10.49 -5.70
CA GLY A 34 0.63 9.38 -4.95
C GLY A 34 1.85 8.78 -5.66
N PRO A 35 1.64 8.20 -6.87
CA PRO A 35 2.71 7.67 -7.72
C PRO A 35 3.89 8.62 -7.91
N VAL A 36 3.65 9.89 -8.25
CA VAL A 36 4.74 10.88 -8.48
C VAL A 36 5.61 11.03 -7.23
N ILE A 37 5.03 11.07 -6.03
CA ILE A 37 5.82 11.15 -4.79
C ILE A 37 6.60 9.85 -4.57
N HIS A 38 6.01 8.68 -4.83
CA HIS A 38 6.71 7.39 -4.68
C HIS A 38 7.90 7.30 -5.64
N ASP A 39 7.73 7.68 -6.90
CA ASP A 39 8.79 7.63 -7.92
C ASP A 39 9.98 8.51 -7.55
N VAL A 40 9.74 9.71 -6.99
CA VAL A 40 10.81 10.57 -6.48
C VAL A 40 11.55 9.92 -5.32
N LEU A 41 10.82 9.37 -4.35
CA LEU A 41 11.43 8.74 -3.17
C LEU A 41 12.16 7.44 -3.52
N ASP A 42 11.69 6.67 -4.51
CA ASP A 42 12.40 5.51 -5.05
C ASP A 42 13.74 5.93 -5.66
N ALA A 43 13.70 6.88 -6.60
CA ALA A 43 14.90 7.39 -7.27
C ALA A 43 15.93 7.88 -6.24
N TYR A 44 15.50 8.70 -5.29
CA TYR A 44 16.37 9.20 -4.23
C TYR A 44 16.91 8.08 -3.33
N THR A 45 16.06 7.14 -2.90
CA THR A 45 16.48 6.07 -2.00
C THR A 45 17.53 5.17 -2.68
N ARG A 46 17.40 4.92 -3.98
CA ARG A 46 18.40 4.18 -4.77
C ARG A 46 19.73 4.94 -4.84
N GLU A 47 19.70 6.24 -5.13
CA GLU A 47 20.92 7.07 -5.18
C GLU A 47 21.62 7.12 -3.83
N ALA A 48 20.88 7.41 -2.76
CA ALA A 48 21.43 7.49 -1.41
C ALA A 48 21.90 6.13 -0.87
N SER A 49 21.42 5.01 -1.42
CA SER A 49 21.95 3.66 -1.14
C SER A 49 23.21 3.33 -1.94
N ALA A 50 23.49 4.03 -3.05
CA ALA A 50 24.73 3.88 -3.81
C ALA A 50 25.89 4.74 -3.25
N GLY A 51 25.57 5.79 -2.50
CA GLY A 51 26.55 6.64 -1.84
C GLY A 51 25.93 7.86 -1.15
N PRO A 52 26.70 8.60 -0.34
CA PRO A 52 26.21 9.79 0.33
C PRO A 52 25.79 10.88 -0.65
N VAL A 53 24.63 11.50 -0.40
CA VAL A 53 24.12 12.64 -1.17
C VAL A 53 24.46 13.92 -0.40
N ALA A 54 25.23 14.84 -1.01
CA ALA A 54 25.73 16.03 -0.34
C ALA A 54 24.64 17.05 0.04
N ASP A 55 23.63 17.22 -0.81
CA ASP A 55 22.43 18.03 -0.54
C ASP A 55 21.17 17.16 -0.75
N PRO A 56 20.76 16.39 0.28
CA PRO A 56 19.58 15.53 0.22
C PRO A 56 18.31 16.25 -0.22
N VAL A 57 18.06 17.45 0.32
CA VAL A 57 16.86 18.21 0.04
C VAL A 57 16.89 18.73 -1.38
N GLY A 58 17.98 19.37 -1.80
CA GLY A 58 18.14 19.84 -3.18
C GLY A 58 18.02 18.71 -4.19
N ARG A 59 18.55 17.52 -3.88
CA ARG A 59 18.43 16.36 -4.76
C ARG A 59 16.99 15.84 -4.88
N LEU A 60 16.27 15.71 -3.77
CA LEU A 60 14.85 15.38 -3.78
C LEU A 60 14.03 16.40 -4.57
N VAL A 61 14.34 17.70 -4.42
CA VAL A 61 13.67 18.77 -5.18
C VAL A 61 13.95 18.64 -6.68
N ALA A 62 15.18 18.37 -7.10
CA ALA A 62 15.53 18.17 -8.51
C ALA A 62 14.79 16.96 -9.11
N LEU A 63 14.80 15.81 -8.42
CA LEU A 63 14.02 14.64 -8.83
C LEU A 63 12.52 14.95 -8.89
N GLY A 64 12.02 15.74 -7.94
CA GLY A 64 10.66 16.26 -7.96
C GLY A 64 10.36 17.09 -9.21
N GLN A 65 11.23 18.00 -9.61
CA GLN A 65 11.01 18.80 -10.83
C GLN A 65 10.86 17.91 -12.07
N GLU A 66 11.67 16.86 -12.18
CA GLU A 66 11.59 15.89 -13.27
C GLU A 66 10.25 15.12 -13.27
N GLN A 67 9.86 14.57 -12.11
CA GLN A 67 8.66 13.74 -12.00
C GLN A 67 7.34 14.54 -12.06
N PHE A 68 7.35 15.80 -11.62
CA PHE A 68 6.19 16.69 -11.71
C PHE A 68 6.05 17.37 -13.07
N ALA A 69 7.09 17.39 -13.91
CA ALA A 69 7.09 18.09 -15.21
C ALA A 69 5.90 17.71 -16.12
N PRO A 70 5.50 16.43 -16.26
CA PRO A 70 4.36 16.05 -17.11
C PRO A 70 3.01 16.64 -16.65
N TYR A 71 2.91 17.05 -15.38
CA TYR A 71 1.68 17.55 -14.77
C TYR A 71 1.72 19.06 -14.49
N TRP A 72 2.79 19.74 -14.87
CA TRP A 72 3.07 21.10 -14.42
C TRP A 72 2.06 22.16 -14.93
N ASP A 73 1.40 21.89 -16.05
CA ASP A 73 0.39 22.80 -16.60
C ASP A 73 -0.83 22.94 -15.68
N ASP A 74 -1.15 21.93 -14.87
CA ASP A 74 -2.23 21.98 -13.88
C ASP A 74 -1.92 23.01 -12.77
N PRO A 75 -2.75 24.06 -12.59
CA PRO A 75 -2.60 25.01 -11.50
C PRO A 75 -2.62 24.36 -10.10
N THR A 76 -3.33 23.24 -9.92
CA THR A 76 -3.39 22.49 -8.65
C THR A 76 -2.04 21.90 -8.29
N VAL A 77 -1.32 21.37 -9.28
CA VAL A 77 0.04 20.84 -9.09
C VAL A 77 0.95 21.95 -8.55
N ARG A 78 0.97 23.09 -9.23
CA ARG A 78 1.83 24.23 -8.88
C ARG A 78 1.45 24.88 -7.55
N ALA A 79 0.16 25.09 -7.31
CA ALA A 79 -0.33 25.83 -6.14
C ALA A 79 -0.45 24.96 -4.88
N VAL A 80 -0.65 23.65 -5.01
CA VAL A 80 -0.97 22.78 -3.88
C VAL A 80 0.03 21.64 -3.71
N TRP A 81 0.35 20.89 -4.76
CA TRP A 81 1.16 19.68 -4.59
C TRP A 81 2.64 19.99 -4.50
N TRP A 82 3.15 20.87 -5.34
CA TRP A 82 4.54 21.26 -5.34
C TRP A 82 4.97 21.84 -3.98
N PRO A 83 4.27 22.82 -3.37
CA PRO A 83 4.61 23.31 -2.04
C PRO A 83 4.54 22.23 -0.94
N ARG A 84 3.57 21.30 -1.04
CA ARG A 84 3.48 20.16 -0.12
C ARG A 84 4.63 19.18 -0.30
N PHE A 85 5.03 18.94 -1.54
CA PHE A 85 6.16 18.08 -1.87
C PHE A 85 7.47 18.67 -1.36
N LEU A 86 7.72 19.99 -1.50
CA LEU A 86 8.91 20.63 -0.92
C LEU A 86 9.01 20.39 0.59
N ARG A 87 7.88 20.45 1.31
CA ARG A 87 7.83 20.13 2.75
C ARG A 87 8.10 18.65 3.03
N ILE A 88 7.56 17.76 2.19
CA ILE A 88 7.83 16.32 2.27
C ILE A 88 9.31 16.03 2.02
N ALA A 89 9.92 16.64 1.01
CA ALA A 89 11.33 16.46 0.67
C ALA A 89 12.24 16.88 1.84
N ALA A 90 11.99 18.05 2.44
CA ALA A 90 12.74 18.51 3.61
C ALA A 90 12.59 17.56 4.81
N TRP A 91 11.37 17.10 5.09
CA TRP A 91 11.13 16.14 6.18
C TRP A 91 11.74 14.77 5.91
N PHE A 92 11.59 14.26 4.69
CA PHE A 92 12.06 12.93 4.30
C PHE A 92 13.58 12.87 4.32
N ALA A 93 14.29 13.92 3.90
CA ALA A 93 15.74 13.98 3.96
C ALA A 93 16.27 13.74 5.40
N VAL A 94 15.66 14.39 6.40
CA VAL A 94 16.02 14.20 7.81
C VAL A 94 15.65 12.80 8.28
N ALA A 95 14.42 12.35 8.01
CA ALA A 95 13.96 11.05 8.44
C ALA A 95 14.76 9.89 7.80
N ASP A 96 15.18 10.04 6.55
CA ASP A 96 16.02 9.05 5.85
C ASP A 96 17.43 9.01 6.42
N ASP A 97 18.03 10.16 6.72
CA ASP A 97 19.36 10.23 7.35
C ASP A 97 19.36 9.54 8.72
N GLU A 98 18.42 9.89 9.59
CA GLU A 98 18.25 9.25 10.91
C GLU A 98 18.09 7.73 10.80
N ARG A 99 17.32 7.29 9.80
CA ARG A 99 17.11 5.87 9.50
C ARG A 99 18.39 5.18 9.06
N ARG A 100 19.13 5.77 8.11
CA ARG A 100 20.37 5.20 7.55
C ARG A 100 21.46 5.02 8.60
N GLN A 101 21.42 5.73 9.72
CA GLN A 101 22.34 5.50 10.85
C GLN A 101 22.19 4.09 11.47
N SER A 102 21.02 3.45 11.33
CA SER A 102 20.73 2.12 11.90
C SER A 102 20.71 0.99 10.85
N PHE A 103 20.82 1.31 9.55
CA PHE A 103 20.63 0.35 8.47
C PHE A 103 21.92 0.11 7.68
N ALA A 104 22.18 -1.15 7.34
CA ALA A 104 23.28 -1.55 6.47
C ALA A 104 22.95 -1.30 5.00
N THR A 105 21.70 -1.49 4.59
CA THR A 105 21.26 -1.30 3.20
C THR A 105 19.78 -0.97 3.14
N ALA A 106 19.40 -0.03 2.27
CA ALA A 106 18.00 0.27 1.95
C ALA A 106 17.68 -0.13 0.51
N HIS A 107 16.62 -0.92 0.33
CA HIS A 107 16.14 -1.38 -0.97
C HIS A 107 14.80 -0.71 -1.30
N ALA A 108 14.75 0.05 -2.39
CA ALA A 108 13.52 0.71 -2.83
C ALA A 108 12.84 0.00 -4.00
N GLU A 109 11.50 0.06 -4.01
CA GLU A 109 10.59 -0.45 -5.06
C GLU A 109 10.96 -1.85 -5.53
N ARG A 110 10.96 -2.80 -4.58
CA ARG A 110 11.30 -4.19 -4.85
C ARG A 110 10.05 -5.02 -5.04
N SER A 111 9.99 -5.72 -6.16
CA SER A 111 8.94 -6.71 -6.42
C SER A 111 9.27 -8.03 -5.76
N GLY A 112 8.28 -8.67 -5.18
CA GLY A 112 8.40 -9.96 -4.54
C GLY A 112 7.17 -10.83 -4.79
N HIS A 113 7.33 -12.13 -4.54
CA HIS A 113 6.21 -13.06 -4.60
C HIS A 113 6.35 -14.22 -3.62
N LEU A 114 5.22 -14.79 -3.26
CA LEU A 114 5.11 -16.00 -2.46
C LEU A 114 4.09 -16.92 -3.13
N GLU A 115 4.44 -18.18 -3.29
CA GLU A 115 3.55 -19.20 -3.85
C GLU A 115 3.11 -20.18 -2.76
N PHE A 116 1.85 -20.63 -2.84
CA PHE A 116 1.33 -21.70 -1.99
C PHE A 116 0.25 -22.49 -2.72
N ASP A 117 0.16 -23.77 -2.40
CA ASP A 117 -0.89 -24.64 -2.95
C ASP A 117 -2.23 -24.40 -2.25
N THR A 118 -3.30 -24.44 -3.03
CA THR A 118 -4.68 -24.30 -2.58
C THR A 118 -5.34 -25.68 -2.40
N PRO A 119 -6.42 -25.78 -1.61
CA PRO A 119 -7.16 -27.03 -1.45
C PRO A 119 -7.65 -27.67 -2.75
N ALA A 120 -7.92 -26.88 -3.79
CA ALA A 120 -8.29 -27.39 -5.11
C ALA A 120 -7.10 -27.92 -5.96
N GLY A 121 -5.90 -28.05 -5.38
CA GLY A 121 -4.71 -28.54 -6.08
C GLY A 121 -4.13 -27.56 -7.08
N ARG A 122 -4.35 -26.25 -6.89
CA ARG A 122 -3.80 -25.17 -7.72
C ARG A 122 -2.69 -24.45 -6.96
N THR A 123 -1.76 -23.84 -7.68
CA THR A 123 -0.77 -22.94 -7.07
C THR A 123 -1.29 -21.50 -7.14
N PHE A 124 -1.41 -20.86 -5.98
CA PHE A 124 -1.72 -19.44 -5.88
C PHE A 124 -0.43 -18.64 -5.71
N ARG A 125 -0.30 -17.57 -6.49
CA ARG A 125 0.85 -16.65 -6.42
C ARG A 125 0.42 -15.30 -5.85
N LEU A 126 0.86 -15.01 -4.63
CA LEU A 126 0.80 -13.68 -4.04
C LEU A 126 1.96 -12.83 -4.59
N THR A 127 1.66 -11.73 -5.24
CA THR A 127 2.66 -10.75 -5.72
C THR A 127 2.57 -9.46 -4.94
N THR A 128 3.70 -8.79 -4.71
CA THR A 128 3.74 -7.47 -4.10
C THR A 128 4.89 -6.62 -4.65
N LYS A 129 4.82 -5.31 -4.40
CA LYS A 129 5.90 -4.35 -4.62
C LYS A 129 6.02 -3.53 -3.33
N ALA A 130 7.11 -3.74 -2.59
CA ALA A 130 7.36 -2.99 -1.37
C ALA A 130 8.02 -1.65 -1.74
N ASP A 131 7.50 -0.54 -1.21
CA ASP A 131 8.05 0.79 -1.46
C ASP A 131 9.51 0.86 -0.96
N ARG A 132 9.75 0.35 0.27
CA ARG A 132 11.09 0.27 0.84
C ARG A 132 11.25 -0.87 1.85
N ILE A 133 12.40 -1.54 1.76
CA ILE A 133 12.86 -2.56 2.73
C ILE A 133 14.25 -2.14 3.21
N ASP A 134 14.36 -1.84 4.50
CA ASP A 134 15.62 -1.52 5.16
C ASP A 134 16.16 -2.76 5.86
N VAL A 135 17.42 -3.13 5.60
CA VAL A 135 18.13 -4.20 6.32
C VAL A 135 19.03 -3.57 7.37
N THR A 136 18.78 -3.89 8.63
CA THR A 136 19.56 -3.41 9.78
C THR A 136 20.94 -4.05 9.85
N SER A 137 21.87 -3.41 10.55
CA SER A 137 23.21 -3.95 10.80
C SER A 137 23.22 -5.27 11.58
N ASP A 138 22.15 -5.56 12.34
CA ASP A 138 21.94 -6.83 13.04
C ASP A 138 21.22 -7.90 12.20
N GLY A 139 21.02 -7.67 10.90
CA GLY A 139 20.47 -8.65 9.96
C GLY A 139 18.96 -8.85 10.05
N ARG A 140 18.23 -7.88 10.59
CA ARG A 140 16.76 -7.81 10.57
C ARG A 140 16.29 -6.89 9.45
N ALA A 141 14.99 -6.91 9.18
CA ALA A 141 14.39 -6.08 8.14
C ALA A 141 13.22 -5.22 8.66
N GLU A 142 13.16 -3.98 8.20
CA GLU A 142 12.01 -3.11 8.36
C GLU A 142 11.36 -2.87 7.00
N ILE A 143 10.02 -2.99 6.95
CA ILE A 143 9.26 -2.72 5.73
C ILE A 143 8.51 -1.40 5.89
N LEU A 144 8.64 -0.55 4.88
CA LEU A 144 8.07 0.78 4.85
C LEU A 144 7.14 0.92 3.66
N ASP A 145 5.99 1.52 3.93
CA ASP A 145 5.01 1.89 2.92
C ASP A 145 4.70 3.38 3.03
N TYR A 146 4.82 4.07 1.90
CA TYR A 146 4.60 5.50 1.76
C TYR A 146 3.12 5.78 1.52
N LYS A 147 2.54 6.68 2.32
CA LYS A 147 1.13 7.06 2.22
C LYS A 147 0.97 8.57 2.13
N THR A 148 0.58 9.06 0.95
CA THR A 148 0.27 10.49 0.74
C THR A 148 -1.08 10.91 1.34
N GLY A 149 -1.96 9.92 1.58
CA GLY A 149 -3.23 10.06 2.30
C GLY A 149 -3.15 9.65 3.78
N SER A 150 -4.28 9.25 4.35
CA SER A 150 -4.30 8.66 5.68
C SER A 150 -3.84 7.20 5.62
N PRO A 151 -2.78 6.81 6.36
CA PRO A 151 -2.42 5.41 6.48
C PRO A 151 -3.48 4.63 7.25
N PRO A 152 -3.53 3.31 7.10
CA PRO A 152 -4.40 2.46 7.92
C PRO A 152 -4.17 2.68 9.42
N SER A 153 -5.24 2.60 10.21
CA SER A 153 -5.13 2.62 11.66
C SER A 153 -4.57 1.30 12.18
N ASN A 154 -3.94 1.32 13.35
CA ASN A 154 -3.41 0.10 13.96
C ASN A 154 -4.49 -1.00 14.10
N PRO A 155 -5.73 -0.73 14.56
CA PRO A 155 -6.80 -1.72 14.56
C PRO A 155 -7.16 -2.31 13.19
N GLN A 156 -7.07 -1.53 12.10
CA GLN A 156 -7.31 -2.04 10.75
C GLN A 156 -6.23 -3.02 10.31
N VAL A 157 -4.97 -2.76 10.65
CA VAL A 157 -3.88 -3.70 10.40
C VAL A 157 -4.09 -4.97 11.23
N LEU A 158 -4.38 -4.82 12.52
CA LEU A 158 -4.47 -5.95 13.44
C LEU A 158 -5.63 -6.91 13.11
N SER A 159 -6.74 -6.38 12.61
CA SER A 159 -7.92 -7.16 12.20
C SER A 159 -7.79 -7.78 10.80
N GLY A 160 -6.69 -7.53 10.08
CA GLY A 160 -6.49 -8.00 8.71
C GLY A 160 -7.26 -7.21 7.65
N LEU A 161 -7.88 -6.07 8.01
CA LEU A 161 -8.54 -5.15 7.07
C LEU A 161 -7.53 -4.37 6.21
N ALA A 162 -6.35 -4.12 6.75
CA ALA A 162 -5.22 -3.53 6.03
C ALA A 162 -4.04 -4.51 6.04
N PRO A 163 -4.10 -5.56 5.20
CA PRO A 163 -3.14 -6.66 5.24
C PRO A 163 -1.85 -6.38 4.46
N GLN A 164 -1.70 -5.19 3.87
CA GLN A 164 -0.60 -4.87 2.94
C GLN A 164 0.79 -5.14 3.55
N LEU A 165 1.19 -4.37 4.57
CA LEU A 165 2.50 -4.53 5.21
C LEU A 165 2.71 -5.94 5.80
N PRO A 166 1.75 -6.56 6.52
CA PRO A 166 1.92 -7.94 6.99
C PRO A 166 2.07 -8.98 5.86
N LEU A 167 1.44 -8.79 4.71
CA LEU A 167 1.60 -9.69 3.56
C LEU A 167 2.93 -9.47 2.83
N GLU A 168 3.40 -8.23 2.73
CA GLU A 168 4.76 -7.94 2.24
C GLU A 168 5.82 -8.58 3.15
N ALA A 169 5.62 -8.53 4.46
CA ALA A 169 6.45 -9.21 5.44
C ALA A 169 6.42 -10.73 5.29
N ALA A 170 5.25 -11.32 5.00
CA ALA A 170 5.14 -12.74 4.70
C ALA A 170 5.95 -13.13 3.45
N VAL A 171 5.91 -12.30 2.40
CA VAL A 171 6.73 -12.49 1.19
C VAL A 171 8.21 -12.40 1.52
N LEU A 172 8.64 -11.44 2.35
CA LEU A 172 10.02 -11.30 2.78
C LEU A 172 10.51 -12.49 3.60
N LYS A 173 9.72 -12.92 4.59
CA LYS A 173 9.99 -14.09 5.44
C LYS A 173 10.14 -15.37 4.62
N ALA A 174 9.43 -15.48 3.49
CA ALA A 174 9.55 -16.62 2.57
C ALA A 174 10.69 -16.50 1.54
N GLY A 175 11.56 -15.48 1.65
CA GLY A 175 12.64 -15.23 0.67
C GLY A 175 12.14 -14.76 -0.69
N GLY A 176 10.93 -14.22 -0.76
CA GLY A 176 10.23 -13.89 -2.00
C GLY A 176 10.71 -12.63 -2.72
N PHE A 177 11.62 -11.84 -2.11
CA PHE A 177 12.24 -10.67 -2.72
C PHE A 177 13.64 -10.99 -3.24
N PRO A 178 13.87 -10.95 -4.56
CA PRO A 178 15.19 -11.19 -5.12
C PRO A 178 16.22 -10.19 -4.59
N LYS A 179 17.43 -10.67 -4.26
CA LYS A 179 18.59 -9.86 -3.82
C LYS A 179 18.43 -9.19 -2.45
N ILE A 180 17.37 -9.50 -1.71
CA ILE A 180 17.23 -9.20 -0.29
C ILE A 180 17.32 -10.58 0.36
N GLY A 181 18.27 -10.81 1.27
CA GLY A 181 18.57 -12.15 1.80
C GLY A 181 17.33 -12.94 2.22
N ALA A 182 17.39 -14.26 2.11
CA ALA A 182 16.32 -15.13 2.60
C ALA A 182 16.27 -15.12 4.13
N ASP A 183 15.09 -15.44 4.69
CA ASP A 183 14.87 -15.67 6.11
C ASP A 183 15.21 -14.49 7.05
N LEU A 184 15.11 -13.26 6.55
CA LEU A 184 15.28 -12.07 7.40
C LEU A 184 14.12 -11.93 8.38
N ALA A 185 14.44 -11.83 9.67
CA ALA A 185 13.45 -11.53 10.71
C ALA A 185 12.95 -10.09 10.56
N VAL A 186 11.64 -9.90 10.58
CA VAL A 186 11.03 -8.58 10.45
C VAL A 186 11.01 -7.90 11.82
N SER A 187 11.71 -6.76 11.96
CA SER A 187 11.78 -6.00 13.21
C SER A 187 10.71 -4.90 13.30
N ALA A 188 10.27 -4.35 12.17
CA ALA A 188 9.22 -3.34 12.14
C ALA A 188 8.43 -3.33 10.81
N LEU A 189 7.16 -2.94 10.92
CA LEU A 189 6.32 -2.52 9.80
C LEU A 189 5.96 -1.06 10.04
N VAL A 190 6.22 -0.18 9.08
CA VAL A 190 6.09 1.26 9.29
C VAL A 190 5.36 1.91 8.12
N TYR A 191 4.32 2.68 8.43
CA TYR A 191 3.73 3.60 7.46
C TYR A 191 4.42 4.95 7.55
N ALA A 192 4.94 5.48 6.44
CA ALA A 192 5.36 6.87 6.36
C ALA A 192 4.21 7.71 5.80
N LYS A 193 3.56 8.50 6.66
CA LYS A 193 2.52 9.45 6.23
C LYS A 193 3.19 10.67 5.62
N LEU A 194 2.98 10.93 4.33
CA LEU A 194 3.61 11.99 3.54
C LEU A 194 2.56 13.03 3.10
N GLY A 195 2.02 13.76 4.07
CA GLY A 195 0.91 14.69 3.82
C GLY A 195 1.35 16.05 3.26
N GLY A 196 2.58 16.48 3.57
CA GLY A 196 3.08 17.84 3.30
C GLY A 196 2.33 18.94 4.06
N ARG A 197 1.61 18.56 5.12
CA ARG A 197 0.90 19.48 6.03
C ARG A 197 1.73 19.67 7.29
N ASP A 198 1.12 20.03 8.42
CA ASP A 198 1.80 20.04 9.71
C ASP A 198 1.34 18.83 10.55
N PRO A 199 2.23 17.89 10.92
CA PRO A 199 3.63 17.76 10.46
C PRO A 199 3.71 17.35 8.96
N ALA A 200 4.85 17.64 8.33
CA ALA A 200 5.06 17.40 6.89
C ALA A 200 5.06 15.92 6.54
N GLY A 201 5.69 15.12 7.38
CA GLY A 201 5.53 13.68 7.40
C GLY A 201 5.56 13.11 8.81
N LYS A 202 5.25 11.83 8.93
CA LYS A 202 5.33 11.08 10.19
C LYS A 202 5.55 9.60 9.91
N LEU A 203 6.51 9.00 10.60
CA LEU A 203 6.65 7.54 10.68
C LEU A 203 5.67 6.99 11.73
N ILE A 204 4.92 5.96 11.34
CA ILE A 204 3.89 5.33 12.17
C ILE A 204 4.16 3.82 12.17
N PRO A 205 4.92 3.33 13.16
CA PRO A 205 5.12 1.89 13.35
C PRO A 205 3.81 1.19 13.66
N VAL A 206 3.64 -0.02 13.12
CA VAL A 206 2.58 -0.94 13.53
C VAL A 206 2.92 -1.48 14.91
N ASP A 207 1.98 -1.33 15.84
CA ASP A 207 2.07 -1.86 17.20
C ASP A 207 1.32 -3.20 17.25
N PRO A 208 2.01 -4.34 17.37
CA PRO A 208 1.36 -5.66 17.37
C PRO A 208 0.57 -5.93 18.66
N LYS A 209 0.61 -5.03 19.66
CA LYS A 209 -0.06 -5.14 20.95
C LYS A 209 0.40 -6.36 21.75
N ASN A 210 -0.47 -7.35 21.93
CA ASN A 210 -0.25 -8.51 22.80
C ASN A 210 0.30 -9.73 22.04
N ARG A 211 0.75 -9.55 20.80
CA ARG A 211 1.37 -10.59 19.97
C ARG A 211 2.71 -10.10 19.42
N THR A 212 3.52 -11.02 18.93
CA THR A 212 4.73 -10.69 18.18
C THR A 212 4.39 -10.22 16.76
N LEU A 213 5.37 -9.59 16.10
CA LEU A 213 5.20 -9.19 14.70
C LEU A 213 5.09 -10.41 13.78
N ASP A 214 5.86 -11.47 14.05
CA ASP A 214 5.78 -12.73 13.32
C ASP A 214 4.39 -13.38 13.43
N GLU A 215 3.80 -13.40 14.62
CA GLU A 215 2.44 -13.90 14.81
C GLU A 215 1.41 -13.09 14.00
N LEU A 216 1.55 -11.75 13.91
CA LEU A 216 0.70 -10.92 13.06
C LEU A 216 0.85 -11.27 11.58
N VAL A 217 2.09 -11.46 11.12
CA VAL A 217 2.41 -11.83 9.73
C VAL A 217 1.81 -13.20 9.38
N ASP A 218 2.07 -14.20 10.21
CA ASP A 218 1.61 -15.58 10.01
C ASP A 218 0.08 -15.66 10.03
N GLN A 219 -0.58 -14.96 10.96
CA GLN A 219 -2.05 -14.89 11.03
C GLN A 219 -2.64 -14.19 9.80
N THR A 220 -2.00 -13.13 9.31
CA THR A 220 -2.49 -12.42 8.11
C THR A 220 -2.36 -13.31 6.87
N LEU A 221 -1.23 -14.01 6.70
CA LEU A 221 -1.04 -14.96 5.61
C LEU A 221 -2.04 -16.13 5.68
N ALA A 222 -2.26 -16.69 6.87
CA ALA A 222 -3.26 -17.74 7.08
C ALA A 222 -4.68 -17.26 6.73
N GLY A 223 -5.03 -16.03 7.11
CA GLY A 223 -6.29 -15.39 6.73
C GLY A 223 -6.44 -15.23 5.22
N LEU A 224 -5.38 -14.84 4.50
CA LEU A 224 -5.38 -14.81 3.03
C LEU A 224 -5.61 -16.21 2.45
N LYS A 225 -4.88 -17.23 2.91
CA LYS A 225 -5.03 -18.61 2.43
C LYS A 225 -6.47 -19.12 2.62
N ALA A 226 -7.05 -18.89 3.79
CA ALA A 226 -8.45 -19.25 4.08
C ALA A 226 -9.45 -18.50 3.19
N LEU A 227 -9.21 -17.21 2.93
CA LEU A 227 -10.03 -16.42 2.02
C LEU A 227 -9.98 -16.97 0.59
N ILE A 228 -8.79 -17.31 0.10
CA ILE A 228 -8.63 -17.91 -1.23
C ILE A 228 -9.35 -19.27 -1.31
N ALA A 229 -9.15 -20.15 -0.31
CA ALA A 229 -9.84 -21.43 -0.22
C ALA A 229 -11.38 -21.27 -0.26
N THR A 230 -11.91 -20.24 0.39
CA THR A 230 -13.36 -19.95 0.40
C THR A 230 -13.92 -19.66 -0.99
N TYR A 231 -13.14 -19.04 -1.88
CA TYR A 231 -13.55 -18.75 -3.26
C TYR A 231 -13.23 -19.88 -4.24
N GLU A 232 -12.75 -21.03 -3.76
CA GLU A 232 -12.64 -22.23 -4.58
C GLU A 232 -13.94 -23.05 -4.60
N ASP A 233 -14.85 -22.82 -3.65
CA ASP A 233 -16.19 -23.41 -3.68
C ASP A 233 -17.07 -22.68 -4.71
N GLU A 234 -17.49 -23.38 -5.76
CA GLU A 234 -18.37 -22.84 -6.81
C GLU A 234 -19.73 -22.35 -6.26
N ARG A 235 -20.14 -22.83 -5.07
CA ARG A 235 -21.37 -22.36 -4.40
C ARG A 235 -21.17 -21.02 -3.69
N ARG A 236 -19.93 -20.56 -3.53
CA ARG A 236 -19.61 -19.28 -2.90
C ARG A 236 -19.77 -18.14 -3.91
N GLY A 237 -20.84 -17.37 -3.75
CA GLY A 237 -21.01 -16.13 -4.50
C GLY A 237 -20.00 -15.04 -4.11
N TYR A 238 -19.61 -14.22 -5.09
CA TYR A 238 -18.85 -12.99 -4.88
C TYR A 238 -19.82 -11.87 -4.47
N LEU A 239 -20.01 -11.70 -3.16
CA LEU A 239 -20.91 -10.69 -2.62
C LEU A 239 -20.43 -9.27 -2.96
N SER A 240 -21.37 -8.38 -3.30
CA SER A 240 -21.09 -6.95 -3.30
C SER A 240 -21.12 -6.44 -1.88
N TRP A 241 -20.10 -5.68 -1.49
CA TRP A 241 -19.98 -5.12 -0.14
C TRP A 241 -20.13 -6.15 0.99
N ALA A 242 -19.28 -7.19 0.97
CA ALA A 242 -19.23 -8.22 2.01
C ALA A 242 -19.02 -7.66 3.43
N MET A 243 -18.55 -6.41 3.54
CA MET A 243 -18.44 -5.66 4.79
C MET A 243 -19.25 -4.34 4.70
N PRO A 244 -20.55 -4.35 5.07
CA PRO A 244 -21.47 -3.24 4.87
C PRO A 244 -21.05 -1.90 5.51
N GLN A 245 -20.31 -1.96 6.62
CA GLN A 245 -19.78 -0.78 7.32
C GLN A 245 -18.79 0.06 6.47
N TYR A 246 -18.36 -0.42 5.30
CA TYR A 246 -17.49 0.30 4.37
C TYR A 246 -18.21 0.80 3.10
N VAL A 247 -19.52 0.54 2.94
CA VAL A 247 -20.34 0.83 1.75
C VAL A 247 -20.32 2.31 1.34
N GLY A 248 -20.07 3.24 2.27
CA GLY A 248 -20.03 4.68 2.02
C GLY A 248 -18.63 5.30 1.99
N GLY A 249 -17.58 4.55 2.34
CA GLY A 249 -16.22 5.10 2.53
C GLY A 249 -15.30 4.96 1.32
N ARG A 250 -15.70 4.22 0.28
CA ARG A 250 -14.93 3.98 -0.94
C ARG A 250 -15.88 3.96 -2.15
N SER A 251 -15.41 4.49 -3.28
CA SER A 251 -16.06 4.29 -4.57
C SER A 251 -16.17 2.80 -4.86
N ASN A 252 -17.38 2.31 -5.16
CA ASN A 252 -17.58 1.01 -5.79
C ASN A 252 -18.04 1.27 -7.23
N GLU A 253 -17.09 1.16 -8.14
CA GLU A 253 -17.29 1.32 -9.58
C GLU A 253 -18.38 0.41 -10.14
N TYR A 254 -18.63 -0.73 -9.51
CA TYR A 254 -19.59 -1.75 -9.95
C TYR A 254 -20.88 -1.77 -9.11
N ALA A 255 -21.06 -0.85 -8.15
CA ALA A 255 -22.24 -0.84 -7.27
C ALA A 255 -23.56 -0.70 -8.03
N HIS A 256 -23.53 -0.02 -9.17
CA HIS A 256 -24.68 0.13 -10.06
C HIS A 256 -25.05 -1.20 -10.74
N LEU A 257 -24.07 -2.02 -11.11
CA LEU A 257 -24.29 -3.37 -11.65
C LEU A 257 -24.80 -4.34 -10.58
N ALA A 258 -24.33 -4.16 -9.34
CA ALA A 258 -24.80 -4.92 -8.18
C ALA A 258 -26.17 -4.46 -7.65
N ARG A 259 -26.82 -3.46 -8.29
CA ARG A 259 -28.13 -2.90 -7.90
C ARG A 259 -28.22 -2.46 -6.44
N VAL A 260 -27.09 -2.13 -5.80
CA VAL A 260 -26.99 -1.88 -4.35
C VAL A 260 -28.02 -0.84 -3.88
N LYS A 261 -28.21 0.24 -4.66
CA LYS A 261 -29.17 1.32 -4.36
C LYS A 261 -30.63 0.85 -4.28
N GLU A 262 -31.02 -0.11 -5.12
CA GLU A 262 -32.38 -0.63 -5.20
C GLU A 262 -32.70 -1.54 -4.00
N TRP A 263 -31.70 -2.25 -3.50
CA TRP A 263 -31.84 -3.12 -2.32
C TRP A 263 -31.65 -2.37 -0.99
N SER A 264 -30.86 -1.29 -0.98
CA SER A 264 -30.62 -0.50 0.24
C SER A 264 -31.77 0.44 0.62
N THR A 265 -32.68 0.75 -0.31
CA THR A 265 -33.83 1.64 -0.09
C THR A 265 -35.09 0.91 0.38
N GLY A 266 -35.05 -0.43 0.51
CA GLY A 266 -36.19 -1.25 0.95
C GLY A 266 -36.39 -1.40 2.45
N GLN A 267 -35.53 -0.84 3.30
CA GLN A 267 -35.72 -0.80 4.77
C GLN A 267 -36.16 0.61 5.20
N GLY A 268 -37.40 0.96 4.89
CA GLY A 268 -37.92 2.29 5.16
C GLY A 268 -39.42 2.45 4.92
N SER A 269 -40.20 1.43 5.24
CA SER A 269 -41.66 1.53 5.39
C SER A 269 -42.18 0.33 6.19
N GLY A 270 -41.98 0.38 7.50
CA GLY A 270 -42.74 -0.41 8.47
C GLY A 270 -43.34 0.59 9.45
N GLU A 271 -44.67 0.64 9.47
CA GLU A 271 -45.51 1.45 10.36
C GLU A 271 -45.14 1.30 11.85
#